data_AF-R6QVG1-F1
#
_entry.id   AF-R6QVG1-F1
#
_cell.length_a   1.000
_cell.length_b   1.000
_cell.length_c   1.000
_cell.angle_alpha   90.00
_cell.angle_beta   90.00
_cell.angle_gamma   90.00
#
_symmetry.space_group_name_H-M   'P 1'
#
loop_
_entity.id
_entity.type
_entity.pdbx_description
1 polymer ?
#
loop_
_entity_poly.entity_id
_entity_poly.type
_entity_poly.pdbx_seq_one_letter_code
_entity_poly.pdbx_strand_id
1 'polypeptide(L)'
;MMKRARVICIFMAAAIVLLSGCTKRGTAEGKTRHKNIYTKEECQKPYDNVIEKCVGAKGTPYKAYDRLQTWISIGYQDARYSSDEWVDSEGNIKLPFDKEELFKNCEGGRMFFAYYVPDDVAAKASTKELVDICLDYFDQDTTFWEFDFTAANEIEWLLKDNNALEETLRRDDFATAYYDKYMELDYPDYISEEENSDEYWKRKSKYGMLTVAECILALPEACDSLSDEQRTNLVKKLIKEYQLSSEGKTISDSAAPGGYVRFFAWVVEGNSWYYAINEMNLTDDEWKVIDRVIQWNEKK
;
A
#
# COMPACT_ATOMS: atom_id res chain seq x y z
N MET A 1 49.44 28.52 -58.56
CA MET A 1 49.84 27.11 -58.42
C MET A 1 48.96 26.47 -57.35
N MET A 2 48.10 25.53 -57.72
CA MET A 2 47.22 24.77 -56.80
C MET A 2 48.00 23.65 -56.06
N LYS A 3 47.63 23.39 -54.80
CA LYS A 3 47.44 22.07 -54.14
C LYS A 3 47.03 22.35 -52.66
N ARG A 4 45.74 22.32 -52.29
CA ARG A 4 44.80 21.22 -51.94
C ARG A 4 44.89 20.71 -50.47
N ALA A 5 43.70 20.70 -49.85
CA ALA A 5 43.21 19.98 -48.64
C ALA A 5 43.57 20.60 -47.27
N ARG A 6 42.66 20.87 -46.29
CA ARG A 6 41.31 20.40 -45.87
C ARG A 6 40.62 21.59 -45.13
N VAL A 7 39.36 22.01 -45.34
CA VAL A 7 38.05 21.43 -44.90
C VAL A 7 38.01 21.22 -43.37
N ILE A 8 37.07 21.65 -42.49
CA ILE A 8 35.82 22.44 -42.48
C ILE A 8 35.47 22.68 -40.96
N CYS A 9 34.80 23.79 -40.63
CA CYS A 9 33.89 24.07 -39.49
C CYS A 9 34.24 23.77 -38.01
N ILE A 10 34.43 24.85 -37.22
CA ILE A 10 34.00 24.92 -35.81
C ILE A 10 33.34 26.29 -35.58
N PHE A 11 32.06 26.43 -35.93
CA PHE A 11 31.17 27.49 -35.44
C PHE A 11 29.74 26.93 -35.29
N MET A 12 29.60 25.82 -34.58
CA MET A 12 28.30 25.31 -34.10
C MET A 12 28.33 25.15 -32.59
N ALA A 13 28.35 26.28 -31.88
CA ALA A 13 28.03 26.33 -30.45
C ALA A 13 27.03 27.45 -30.09
N ALA A 14 26.63 28.30 -31.05
CA ALA A 14 25.72 29.42 -30.82
C ALA A 14 24.33 29.25 -31.48
N ALA A 15 24.03 28.10 -32.09
CA ALA A 15 22.73 27.82 -32.71
C ALA A 15 21.88 26.78 -31.95
N ILE A 16 22.37 26.23 -30.83
CA ILE A 16 21.61 25.26 -30.01
C ILE A 16 20.76 25.96 -28.93
N VAL A 17 21.01 27.23 -28.63
CA VAL A 17 20.25 28.00 -27.63
C VAL A 17 19.01 28.71 -28.21
N LEU A 18 18.79 28.66 -29.53
CA LEU A 18 17.63 29.32 -30.19
C LEU A 18 16.74 28.36 -31.01
N LEU A 19 16.94 27.04 -30.85
CA LEU A 19 16.02 26.01 -31.35
C LEU A 19 15.29 25.28 -30.20
N SER A 20 15.20 25.88 -29.01
CA SER A 20 14.11 25.60 -28.06
C SER A 20 12.81 26.21 -28.56
N GLY A 21 12.51 25.98 -29.85
CA GLY A 21 11.23 26.22 -30.43
C GLY A 21 10.22 25.38 -29.68
N CYS A 22 9.16 26.04 -29.25
CA CYS A 22 7.89 25.49 -28.82
C CYS A 22 7.67 24.06 -29.30
N THR A 23 8.13 23.08 -28.51
CA THR A 23 7.57 21.75 -28.54
C THR A 23 6.17 21.93 -28.00
N LYS A 24 5.22 22.05 -28.93
CA LYS A 24 3.82 21.79 -28.67
C LYS A 24 3.79 20.57 -27.76
N ARG A 25 3.29 20.75 -26.53
CA ARG A 25 2.73 19.65 -25.75
C ARG A 25 1.90 18.84 -26.72
N GLY A 26 2.38 17.66 -27.07
CA GLY A 26 1.52 16.66 -27.69
C GLY A 26 0.37 16.53 -26.70
N THR A 27 -0.80 17.00 -27.09
CA THR A 27 -2.05 16.52 -26.53
C THR A 27 -1.98 15.02 -26.67
N ALA A 28 -1.59 14.33 -25.60
CA ALA A 28 -1.98 12.95 -25.40
C ALA A 28 -3.47 12.92 -25.72
N GLU A 29 -3.88 12.05 -26.65
CA GLU A 29 -5.29 11.81 -26.93
C GLU A 29 -5.98 11.65 -25.58
N GLY A 30 -6.80 12.65 -25.24
CA GLY A 30 -7.13 12.94 -23.86
C GLY A 30 -7.89 11.77 -23.28
N LYS A 31 -7.37 11.20 -22.18
CA LYS A 31 -8.16 10.29 -21.34
C LYS A 31 -9.50 11.00 -21.07
N THR A 32 -10.60 10.41 -21.51
CA THR A 32 -11.93 10.94 -21.26
C THR A 32 -12.18 10.92 -19.77
N ARG A 33 -12.27 12.10 -19.17
CA ARG A 33 -12.60 12.27 -17.75
C ARG A 33 -14.07 11.92 -17.51
N HIS A 34 -14.34 11.18 -16.45
CA HIS A 34 -15.72 10.84 -16.06
C HIS A 34 -16.48 12.05 -15.51
N LYS A 35 -15.86 12.78 -14.58
CA LYS A 35 -16.39 14.01 -13.97
C LYS A 35 -15.55 15.24 -14.31
N ASN A 36 -16.22 16.39 -14.40
CA ASN A 36 -15.56 17.68 -14.57
C ASN A 36 -15.13 18.25 -13.21
N ILE A 37 -14.01 17.78 -12.67
CA ILE A 37 -13.47 18.15 -11.34
C ILE A 37 -12.29 19.12 -11.45
N TYR A 38 -11.91 19.75 -10.33
CA TYR A 38 -10.64 20.46 -10.21
C TYR A 38 -9.46 19.51 -10.46
N THR A 39 -8.37 20.00 -11.04
CA THR A 39 -7.14 19.22 -11.20
C THR A 39 -6.35 19.18 -9.90
N LYS A 40 -5.35 18.31 -9.82
CA LYS A 40 -4.43 18.23 -8.66
C LYS A 40 -3.76 19.58 -8.39
N GLU A 41 -3.40 20.33 -9.44
CA GLU A 41 -2.75 21.63 -9.34
C GLU A 41 -3.70 22.76 -8.92
N GLU A 42 -5.00 22.61 -9.16
CA GLU A 42 -6.02 23.57 -8.73
C GLU A 42 -6.45 23.35 -7.28
N CYS A 43 -6.11 22.20 -6.69
CA CYS A 43 -6.42 21.88 -5.30
C CYS A 43 -5.64 22.80 -4.35
N GLN A 44 -6.34 23.44 -3.42
CA GLN A 44 -5.74 24.38 -2.47
C GLN A 44 -4.98 23.70 -1.32
N LYS A 45 -5.18 22.39 -1.13
CA LYS A 45 -4.50 21.59 -0.11
C LYS A 45 -3.94 20.33 -0.77
N PRO A 46 -2.64 20.30 -1.12
CA PRO A 46 -2.02 19.06 -1.57
C PRO A 46 -2.14 18.02 -0.45
N TYR A 47 -2.33 16.75 -0.83
CA TYR A 47 -2.32 15.65 0.12
C TYR A 47 -0.88 15.47 0.65
N ASP A 48 -0.72 15.42 1.97
CA ASP A 48 0.58 15.26 2.62
C ASP A 48 1.22 13.92 2.24
N ASN A 49 2.53 13.90 1.99
CA ASN A 49 3.26 12.65 1.79
C ASN A 49 3.22 11.84 3.11
N VAL A 50 2.44 10.76 3.10
CA VAL A 50 2.18 9.93 4.29
C VAL A 50 3.42 9.12 4.63
N ILE A 51 4.12 8.59 3.63
CA ILE A 51 5.34 7.81 3.85
C ILE A 51 6.42 8.71 4.45
N GLU A 52 6.70 9.87 3.87
CA GLU A 52 7.69 10.83 4.39
C GLU A 52 7.36 11.30 5.82
N LYS A 53 6.08 11.46 6.13
CA LYS A 53 5.63 11.85 7.47
C LYS A 53 5.75 10.73 8.49
N CYS A 54 5.44 9.49 8.10
CA CYS A 54 5.29 8.37 9.02
C CYS A 54 6.53 7.46 9.10
N VAL A 55 7.31 7.39 8.02
CA VAL A 55 8.44 6.49 7.85
C VAL A 55 9.74 7.30 7.87
N GLY A 56 10.65 6.92 8.77
CA GLY A 56 11.96 7.55 8.82
C GLY A 56 12.78 7.29 7.56
N ALA A 57 13.78 8.14 7.30
CA ALA A 57 14.74 7.91 6.22
C ALA A 57 15.47 6.55 6.37
N LYS A 58 16.07 6.06 5.29
CA LYS A 58 16.87 4.83 5.34
C LYS A 58 17.94 4.90 6.45
N GLY A 59 17.99 3.88 7.29
CA GLY A 59 18.91 3.79 8.43
C GLY A 59 18.42 4.46 9.71
N THR A 60 17.22 5.04 9.72
CA THR A 60 16.57 5.48 10.96
C THR A 60 16.09 4.24 11.73
N PRO A 61 16.27 4.17 13.06
CA PRO A 61 15.70 3.10 13.87
C PRO A 61 14.20 2.94 13.63
N TYR A 62 13.71 1.70 13.63
CA TYR A 62 12.29 1.41 13.44
C TYR A 62 11.46 1.91 14.61
N LYS A 63 10.28 2.49 14.36
CA LYS A 63 9.30 2.85 15.39
C LYS A 63 8.86 1.63 16.20
N ALA A 64 8.73 0.48 15.55
CA ALA A 64 8.47 -0.79 16.21
C ALA A 64 9.54 -1.17 17.26
N TYR A 65 10.76 -0.63 17.16
CA TYR A 65 11.80 -0.88 18.18
C TYR A 65 11.42 -0.29 19.54
N ASP A 66 10.78 0.88 19.60
CA ASP A 66 10.37 1.49 20.87
C ASP A 66 9.30 0.63 21.57
N ARG A 67 8.39 0.06 20.78
CA ARG A 67 7.38 -0.88 21.25
C ARG A 67 8.06 -2.16 21.76
N LEU A 68 9.02 -2.69 21.02
CA LEU A 68 9.86 -3.83 21.44
C LEU A 68 10.54 -3.56 22.80
N GLN A 69 11.17 -2.39 22.98
CA GLN A 69 11.82 -2.05 24.26
C GLN A 69 10.83 -1.98 25.43
N THR A 70 9.64 -1.42 25.20
CA THR A 70 8.58 -1.34 26.23
C THR A 70 8.24 -2.71 26.78
N TRP A 71 8.04 -3.68 25.90
CA TRP A 71 7.66 -5.04 26.29
C TRP A 71 8.84 -5.87 26.85
N ILE A 72 10.08 -5.64 26.37
CA ILE A 72 11.30 -6.20 26.98
C ILE A 72 11.40 -5.79 28.46
N SER A 73 11.06 -4.54 28.76
CA SER A 73 11.12 -3.98 30.12
C SER A 73 10.13 -4.62 31.10
N ILE A 74 9.06 -5.24 30.59
CA ILE A 74 8.03 -5.94 31.39
C ILE A 74 8.13 -7.48 31.32
N GLY A 75 9.22 -8.01 30.74
CA GLY A 75 9.62 -9.42 30.92
C GLY A 75 9.37 -10.38 29.76
N TYR A 76 8.99 -9.90 28.56
CA TYR A 76 8.67 -10.76 27.40
C TYR A 76 9.89 -11.10 26.51
N GLN A 77 11.09 -11.18 27.07
CA GLN A 77 12.35 -11.28 26.31
C GLN A 77 12.51 -12.61 25.56
N ASP A 78 11.87 -13.67 26.04
CA ASP A 78 12.05 -15.05 25.55
C ASP A 78 11.36 -15.34 24.20
N ALA A 79 10.61 -14.37 23.65
CA ALA A 79 9.87 -14.53 22.39
C ALA A 79 10.64 -14.03 21.15
N ARG A 80 11.91 -13.60 21.30
CA ARG A 80 12.73 -13.09 20.20
C ARG A 80 13.59 -14.19 19.59
N TYR A 81 13.63 -14.19 18.26
CA TYR A 81 14.49 -15.06 17.47
C TYR A 81 15.72 -14.29 16.95
N SER A 82 16.85 -14.98 16.85
CA SER A 82 18.11 -14.47 16.31
C SER A 82 18.07 -14.33 14.78
N SER A 83 18.99 -13.55 14.21
CA SER A 83 19.09 -13.39 12.75
C SER A 83 19.27 -14.73 12.02
N ASP A 84 20.00 -15.68 12.60
CA ASP A 84 20.22 -17.02 12.00
C ASP A 84 18.93 -17.87 11.97
N GLU A 85 18.01 -17.65 12.90
CA GLU A 85 16.74 -18.37 12.94
C GLU A 85 15.74 -17.86 11.89
N TRP A 86 15.83 -16.57 11.55
CA TRP A 86 14.97 -15.91 10.56
C TRP A 86 15.34 -16.19 9.10
N VAL A 87 16.48 -16.84 8.86
CA VAL A 87 17.03 -17.02 7.51
C VAL A 87 17.12 -18.50 7.18
N ASP A 88 16.73 -18.88 5.96
CA ASP A 88 16.88 -20.24 5.45
C ASP A 88 18.33 -20.51 4.96
N SER A 89 18.59 -21.72 4.46
CA SER A 89 19.91 -22.09 3.94
C SER A 89 20.32 -21.32 2.67
N GLU A 90 19.38 -20.68 2.00
CA GLU A 90 19.58 -19.92 0.76
C GLU A 90 19.73 -18.41 1.01
N GLY A 91 19.48 -17.95 2.23
CA GLY A 91 19.55 -16.55 2.60
C GLY A 91 18.21 -15.80 2.55
N ASN A 92 17.11 -16.51 2.29
CA ASN A 92 15.77 -15.92 2.26
C ASN A 92 15.16 -15.87 3.67
N ILE A 93 14.24 -14.94 3.88
CA ILE A 93 13.45 -14.89 5.11
C ILE A 93 12.59 -16.14 5.25
N LYS A 94 12.55 -16.70 6.46
CA LYS A 94 11.57 -17.69 6.91
C LYS A 94 11.04 -17.30 8.28
N LEU A 95 9.83 -17.76 8.60
CA LEU A 95 9.31 -17.66 9.96
C LEU A 95 10.07 -18.64 10.87
N PRO A 96 10.63 -18.18 12.00
CA PRO A 96 11.37 -19.04 12.93
C PRO A 96 10.47 -19.83 13.90
N PHE A 97 9.16 -19.77 13.71
CA PHE A 97 8.16 -20.38 14.60
C PHE A 97 7.02 -21.02 13.82
N ASP A 98 6.35 -21.97 14.48
CA ASP A 98 5.05 -22.46 14.04
C ASP A 98 3.96 -21.48 14.48
N LYS A 99 3.13 -21.07 13.53
CA LYS A 99 2.07 -20.08 13.78
C LYS A 99 1.03 -20.63 14.74
N GLU A 100 0.55 -21.87 14.54
CA GLU A 100 -0.49 -22.42 15.41
C GLU A 100 -0.01 -22.58 16.86
N GLU A 101 1.25 -22.98 17.05
CA GLU A 101 1.85 -23.08 18.39
C GLU A 101 2.03 -21.72 19.06
N LEU A 102 2.44 -20.71 18.29
CA LEU A 102 2.55 -19.34 18.78
C LEU A 102 1.18 -18.86 19.28
N PHE A 103 0.12 -19.06 18.48
CA PHE A 103 -1.24 -18.64 18.82
C PHE A 103 -1.83 -19.32 20.05
N LYS A 104 -1.67 -20.64 20.17
CA LYS A 104 -2.20 -21.41 21.31
C LYS A 104 -1.61 -20.96 22.65
N ASN A 105 -0.41 -20.37 22.64
CA ASN A 105 0.36 -20.03 23.83
C ASN A 105 0.65 -18.51 23.97
N CYS A 106 0.00 -17.68 23.16
CA CYS A 106 0.23 -16.25 23.12
C CYS A 106 -0.72 -15.49 24.06
N GLU A 107 -0.16 -14.88 25.10
CA GLU A 107 -0.74 -13.64 25.63
C GLU A 107 -0.49 -12.54 24.60
N GLY A 108 -1.46 -11.67 24.31
CA GLY A 108 -1.51 -10.81 23.11
C GLY A 108 -0.26 -9.97 22.78
N GLY A 109 0.66 -9.73 23.72
CA GLY A 109 1.95 -9.09 23.45
C GLY A 109 3.01 -9.97 22.77
N ARG A 110 2.92 -11.30 22.87
CA ARG A 110 3.95 -12.23 22.34
C ARG A 110 3.96 -12.33 20.82
N MET A 111 2.84 -12.07 20.13
CA MET A 111 2.80 -12.12 18.67
C MET A 111 3.62 -10.99 18.05
N PHE A 112 3.43 -9.77 18.55
CA PHE A 112 4.26 -8.63 18.17
C PHE A 112 5.77 -8.93 18.33
N PHE A 113 6.16 -9.65 19.39
CA PHE A 113 7.55 -10.05 19.61
C PHE A 113 8.09 -11.03 18.59
N ALA A 114 7.32 -12.10 18.38
CA ALA A 114 7.73 -13.17 17.49
C ALA A 114 7.93 -12.63 16.07
N TYR A 115 7.10 -11.69 15.62
CA TYR A 115 7.17 -11.10 14.28
C TYR A 115 8.17 -9.96 14.12
N TYR A 116 8.88 -9.53 15.18
CA TYR A 116 9.93 -8.52 15.04
C TYR A 116 11.13 -9.10 14.29
N VAL A 117 11.29 -8.72 13.02
CA VAL A 117 12.40 -9.17 12.17
C VAL A 117 13.69 -8.47 12.61
N PRO A 118 14.80 -9.16 12.86
CA PRO A 118 16.08 -8.51 13.16
C PRO A 118 16.46 -7.50 12.06
N ASP A 119 16.90 -6.31 12.47
CA ASP A 119 17.14 -5.18 11.54
C ASP A 119 18.07 -5.53 10.38
N ASP A 120 19.10 -6.34 10.63
CA ASP A 120 20.05 -6.76 9.60
C ASP A 120 19.46 -7.76 8.60
N VAL A 121 18.45 -8.53 9.01
CA VAL A 121 17.67 -9.43 8.15
C VAL A 121 16.66 -8.62 7.34
N ALA A 122 15.90 -7.74 8.00
CA ALA A 122 14.92 -6.87 7.33
C ALA A 122 15.56 -6.03 6.23
N ALA A 123 16.74 -5.46 6.49
CA ALA A 123 17.48 -4.66 5.51
C ALA A 123 18.00 -5.45 4.30
N LYS A 124 18.18 -6.77 4.40
CA LYS A 124 18.68 -7.64 3.32
C LYS A 124 17.57 -8.32 2.53
N ALA A 125 16.41 -8.52 3.15
CA ALA A 125 15.26 -9.16 2.53
C ALA A 125 14.78 -8.42 1.29
N SER A 126 14.18 -9.12 0.35
CA SER A 126 13.43 -8.51 -0.76
C SER A 126 12.14 -7.87 -0.26
N THR A 127 11.60 -6.92 -1.04
CA THR A 127 10.36 -6.22 -0.68
C THR A 127 9.19 -7.18 -0.63
N LYS A 128 9.19 -8.19 -1.52
CA LYS A 128 8.20 -9.26 -1.53
C LYS A 128 8.20 -10.07 -0.22
N GLU A 129 9.38 -10.48 0.25
CA GLU A 129 9.49 -11.23 1.51
C GLU A 129 8.98 -10.42 2.70
N LEU A 130 9.29 -9.11 2.75
CA LEU A 130 8.77 -8.24 3.82
C LEU A 130 7.25 -8.05 3.75
N VAL A 131 6.68 -7.92 2.54
CA VAL A 131 5.22 -7.89 2.35
C VAL A 131 4.59 -9.19 2.84
N ASP A 132 5.20 -10.34 2.54
CA ASP A 132 4.71 -11.64 3.01
C ASP A 132 4.71 -11.72 4.55
N ILE A 133 5.77 -11.28 5.23
CA ILE A 133 5.83 -11.21 6.70
C ILE A 133 4.82 -10.21 7.26
N CYS A 134 4.71 -9.04 6.65
CA CYS A 134 3.78 -8.00 7.07
C CYS A 134 2.33 -8.49 7.02
N LEU A 135 1.92 -9.08 5.90
CA LEU A 135 0.55 -9.57 5.75
C LEU A 135 0.29 -10.81 6.59
N ASP A 136 1.29 -11.68 6.77
CA ASP A 136 1.16 -12.82 7.68
C ASP A 136 0.90 -12.35 9.12
N TYR A 137 1.58 -11.30 9.59
CA TYR A 137 1.28 -10.68 10.91
C TYR A 137 -0.17 -10.19 11.00
N PHE A 138 -0.70 -9.50 9.98
CA PHE A 138 -2.07 -8.97 10.02
C PHE A 138 -3.17 -10.02 9.76
N ASP A 139 -2.84 -11.15 9.13
CA ASP A 139 -3.74 -12.32 9.06
C ASP A 139 -3.89 -13.00 10.42
N GLN A 140 -2.98 -12.68 11.32
CA GLN A 140 -2.86 -13.22 12.66
C GLN A 140 -3.40 -12.22 13.71
N ASP A 141 -3.30 -10.91 13.45
CA ASP A 141 -3.77 -9.86 14.35
C ASP A 141 -5.29 -9.58 14.21
N THR A 142 -6.06 -10.11 15.15
CA THR A 142 -7.52 -9.87 15.25
C THR A 142 -7.87 -8.51 15.84
N THR A 143 -6.96 -7.53 15.92
CA THR A 143 -7.27 -6.22 16.53
C THR A 143 -7.43 -5.06 15.55
N PHE A 144 -7.21 -5.28 14.25
CA PHE A 144 -7.38 -4.24 13.22
C PHE A 144 -8.86 -3.99 12.88
N TRP A 145 -9.62 -3.43 13.83
CA TRP A 145 -11.05 -3.11 13.66
C TRP A 145 -11.38 -1.63 13.75
N GLU A 146 -10.53 -0.82 14.38
CA GLU A 146 -10.79 0.60 14.64
C GLU A 146 -10.26 1.49 13.50
N PHE A 147 -10.80 1.32 12.30
CA PHE A 147 -10.53 2.22 11.18
C PHE A 147 -11.35 3.52 11.34
N ASP A 148 -10.84 4.47 12.12
CA ASP A 148 -11.48 5.79 12.32
C ASP A 148 -10.47 6.97 12.30
N PHE A 149 -9.31 6.76 11.66
CA PHE A 149 -8.23 7.76 11.62
C PHE A 149 -7.88 8.22 10.21
N THR A 150 -7.22 9.38 10.10
CA THR A 150 -6.60 9.83 8.84
C THR A 150 -5.51 8.85 8.40
N ALA A 151 -5.24 8.74 7.10
CA ALA A 151 -4.20 7.85 6.56
C ALA A 151 -2.85 7.92 7.29
N ALA A 152 -2.35 9.12 7.59
CA ALA A 152 -1.09 9.29 8.32
C ALA A 152 -1.12 8.65 9.72
N ASN A 153 -2.19 8.88 10.48
CA ASN A 153 -2.34 8.30 11.81
C ASN A 153 -2.47 6.78 11.75
N GLU A 154 -3.22 6.26 10.78
CA GLU A 154 -3.40 4.82 10.59
C GLU A 154 -2.08 4.12 10.26
N ILE A 155 -1.35 4.65 9.29
CA ILE A 155 -0.02 4.15 8.94
C ILE A 155 0.93 4.28 10.14
N GLU A 156 0.88 5.37 10.90
CA GLU A 156 1.71 5.51 12.10
C GLU A 156 1.38 4.47 13.19
N TRP A 157 0.12 4.07 13.34
CA TRP A 157 -0.27 2.97 14.23
C TRP A 157 0.26 1.63 13.75
N LEU A 158 0.02 1.29 12.47
CA LEU A 158 0.50 0.06 11.86
C LEU A 158 2.02 -0.13 11.98
N LEU A 159 2.79 0.96 11.82
CA LEU A 159 4.25 0.92 11.91
C LEU A 159 4.79 0.63 13.31
N LYS A 160 4.03 0.92 14.38
CA LYS A 160 4.47 0.63 15.75
C LYS A 160 4.51 -0.86 16.05
N ASP A 161 3.71 -1.64 15.34
CA ASP A 161 3.56 -3.06 15.59
C ASP A 161 4.22 -3.94 14.51
N ASN A 162 4.81 -3.33 13.46
CA ASN A 162 5.39 -4.11 12.37
C ASN A 162 6.60 -3.42 11.71
N ASN A 163 7.82 -3.90 12.01
CA ASN A 163 9.03 -3.36 11.41
C ASN A 163 9.26 -3.79 9.95
N ALA A 164 8.68 -4.92 9.53
CA ALA A 164 8.71 -5.35 8.13
C ALA A 164 7.90 -4.38 7.24
N LEU A 165 6.74 -3.91 7.70
CA LEU A 165 5.97 -2.84 7.06
C LEU A 165 6.81 -1.57 6.95
N GLU A 166 7.45 -1.15 8.05
CA GLU A 166 8.26 0.07 8.04
C GLU A 166 9.41 -0.02 7.03
N GLU A 167 10.14 -1.14 7.01
CA GLU A 167 11.21 -1.34 6.04
C GLU A 167 10.67 -1.46 4.61
N THR A 168 9.47 -2.01 4.41
CA THR A 168 8.81 -2.10 3.10
C THR A 168 8.47 -0.72 2.56
N LEU A 169 7.85 0.15 3.36
CA LEU A 169 7.44 1.48 2.93
C LEU A 169 8.63 2.42 2.64
N ARG A 170 9.84 2.07 3.06
CA ARG A 170 11.08 2.79 2.70
C ARG A 170 11.56 2.51 1.27
N ARG A 171 10.94 1.56 0.57
CA ARG A 171 11.45 1.03 -0.70
C ARG A 171 10.64 1.52 -1.88
N ASP A 172 11.33 1.86 -2.96
CA ASP A 172 10.70 2.40 -4.18
C ASP A 172 9.71 1.42 -4.84
N ASP A 173 9.88 0.12 -4.62
CA ASP A 173 9.06 -0.95 -5.23
C ASP A 173 7.92 -1.44 -4.32
N PHE A 174 7.68 -0.81 -3.16
CA PHE A 174 6.68 -1.25 -2.19
C PHE A 174 5.28 -1.42 -2.79
N ALA A 175 4.85 -0.46 -3.61
CA ALA A 175 3.52 -0.43 -4.17
C ALA A 175 3.29 -1.61 -5.12
N THR A 176 4.31 -1.97 -5.90
CA THR A 176 4.25 -3.13 -6.81
C THR A 176 4.21 -4.42 -6.01
N ALA A 177 5.03 -4.55 -4.95
CA ALA A 177 5.03 -5.74 -4.11
C ALA A 177 3.68 -5.97 -3.40
N TYR A 178 3.07 -4.91 -2.85
CA TYR A 178 1.71 -5.01 -2.27
C TYR A 178 0.65 -5.29 -3.32
N TYR A 179 0.73 -4.65 -4.49
CA TYR A 179 -0.20 -4.89 -5.59
C TYR A 179 -0.15 -6.36 -6.02
N ASP A 180 1.03 -6.89 -6.34
CA ASP A 180 1.19 -8.27 -6.80
C ASP A 180 0.61 -9.25 -5.79
N LYS A 181 0.91 -9.04 -4.49
CA LYS A 181 0.38 -9.89 -3.43
C LYS A 181 -1.13 -9.78 -3.26
N TYR A 182 -1.68 -8.56 -3.29
CA TYR A 182 -3.11 -8.33 -3.12
C TYR A 182 -3.93 -8.92 -4.28
N MET A 183 -3.42 -8.83 -5.51
CA MET A 183 -4.10 -9.37 -6.69
C MET A 183 -4.21 -10.90 -6.68
N GLU A 184 -3.38 -11.61 -5.92
CA GLU A 184 -3.44 -13.07 -5.72
C GLU A 184 -4.50 -13.50 -4.69
N LEU A 185 -5.05 -12.57 -3.91
CA LEU A 185 -5.90 -12.87 -2.77
C LEU A 185 -7.34 -12.47 -3.03
N ASP A 186 -8.29 -13.27 -2.55
CA ASP A 186 -9.71 -12.92 -2.57
C ASP A 186 -10.26 -12.72 -1.16
N TYR A 187 -11.22 -11.80 -1.05
CA TYR A 187 -12.07 -11.63 0.13
C TYR A 187 -12.65 -12.98 0.56
N PRO A 188 -12.67 -13.28 1.88
CA PRO A 188 -13.23 -14.53 2.36
C PRO A 188 -14.75 -14.52 2.21
N ASP A 189 -15.32 -15.66 1.77
CA ASP A 189 -16.77 -15.82 1.65
C ASP A 189 -17.45 -15.60 3.01
N TYR A 190 -18.66 -15.04 2.96
CA TYR A 190 -19.51 -14.90 4.14
C TYR A 190 -19.85 -16.28 4.72
N ILE A 191 -19.87 -16.35 6.06
CA ILE A 191 -20.40 -17.50 6.79
C ILE A 191 -21.43 -17.02 7.79
N SER A 192 -22.51 -17.79 7.95
CA SER A 192 -23.56 -17.53 8.93
C SER A 192 -23.31 -18.22 10.27
N GLU A 193 -22.09 -18.76 10.51
CA GLU A 193 -21.74 -19.40 11.76
C GLU A 193 -21.82 -18.41 12.93
N GLU A 194 -22.00 -18.92 14.16
CA GLU A 194 -21.95 -18.08 15.35
C GLU A 194 -20.65 -17.27 15.35
N GLU A 195 -20.71 -15.97 15.67
CA GLU A 195 -19.57 -15.03 15.70
C GLU A 195 -18.38 -15.49 16.59
N ASN A 196 -18.52 -16.61 17.29
CA ASN A 196 -17.52 -17.23 18.15
C ASN A 196 -16.88 -18.51 17.56
N SER A 197 -17.12 -18.88 16.29
CA SER A 197 -16.43 -20.03 15.68
C SER A 197 -15.00 -19.69 15.26
N ASP A 198 -14.08 -20.65 15.37
CA ASP A 198 -12.69 -20.48 14.93
C ASP A 198 -12.61 -20.13 13.42
N GLU A 199 -13.51 -20.70 12.62
CA GLU A 199 -13.60 -20.45 11.18
C GLU A 199 -14.07 -19.02 10.89
N TYR A 200 -15.02 -18.48 11.67
CA TYR A 200 -15.41 -17.07 11.59
C TYR A 200 -14.21 -16.16 11.83
N TRP A 201 -13.50 -16.37 12.95
CA TRP A 201 -12.35 -15.55 13.31
C TRP A 201 -11.22 -15.65 12.30
N LYS A 202 -10.92 -16.84 11.78
CA LYS A 202 -9.91 -17.02 10.72
C LYS A 202 -10.24 -16.20 9.46
N ARG A 203 -11.48 -16.25 8.98
CA ARG A 203 -11.91 -15.45 7.83
C ARG A 203 -11.92 -13.96 8.15
N LYS A 204 -12.30 -13.61 9.37
CA LYS A 204 -12.33 -12.23 9.84
C LYS A 204 -10.91 -11.66 9.87
N SER A 205 -9.91 -12.38 10.39
CA SER A 205 -8.50 -11.95 10.33
C SER A 205 -7.99 -11.78 8.90
N LYS A 206 -8.31 -12.72 7.99
CA LYS A 206 -7.96 -12.58 6.56
C LYS A 206 -8.55 -11.30 5.94
N TYR A 207 -9.79 -10.96 6.29
CA TYR A 207 -10.40 -9.68 5.88
C TYR A 207 -9.66 -8.47 6.47
N GLY A 208 -9.21 -8.55 7.73
CA GLY A 208 -8.37 -7.53 8.37
C GLY A 208 -7.03 -7.32 7.65
N MET A 209 -6.33 -8.42 7.32
CA MET A 209 -5.11 -8.38 6.50
C MET A 209 -5.33 -7.71 5.14
N LEU A 210 -6.39 -8.08 4.42
CA LEU A 210 -6.72 -7.49 3.11
C LEU A 210 -7.03 -6.00 3.26
N THR A 211 -7.71 -5.62 4.33
CA THR A 211 -7.97 -4.22 4.66
C THR A 211 -6.67 -3.44 4.87
N VAL A 212 -5.66 -4.00 5.54
CA VAL A 212 -4.34 -3.33 5.69
C VAL A 212 -3.67 -3.15 4.32
N ALA A 213 -3.69 -4.19 3.47
CA ALA A 213 -3.15 -4.10 2.11
C ALA A 213 -3.85 -3.01 1.28
N GLU A 214 -5.19 -2.91 1.38
CA GLU A 214 -5.97 -1.86 0.74
C GLU A 214 -5.60 -0.46 1.22
N CYS A 215 -5.39 -0.28 2.52
CA CYS A 215 -4.98 1.00 3.09
C CYS A 215 -3.63 1.43 2.53
N ILE A 216 -2.66 0.52 2.50
CA ILE A 216 -1.32 0.79 1.95
C ILE A 216 -1.40 1.12 0.45
N LEU A 217 -2.23 0.39 -0.31
CA LEU A 217 -2.43 0.66 -1.73
C LEU A 217 -3.22 1.94 -2.00
N ALA A 218 -4.04 2.42 -1.07
CA ALA A 218 -4.80 3.67 -1.17
C ALA A 218 -3.96 4.94 -0.94
N LEU A 219 -2.70 4.77 -0.52
CA LEU A 219 -1.76 5.87 -0.38
C LEU A 219 -1.49 6.52 -1.76
N PRO A 220 -1.37 7.86 -1.84
CA PRO A 220 -1.06 8.53 -3.09
C PRO A 220 0.30 8.11 -3.65
N GLU A 221 1.28 7.79 -2.80
CA GLU A 221 2.60 7.29 -3.21
C GLU A 221 2.48 5.96 -3.96
N ALA A 222 1.54 5.10 -3.56
CA ALA A 222 1.26 3.86 -4.29
C ALA A 222 0.64 4.16 -5.67
N CYS A 223 -0.30 5.11 -5.74
CA CYS A 223 -0.87 5.57 -7.02
C CYS A 223 0.19 6.12 -7.97
N ASP A 224 1.13 6.90 -7.44
CA ASP A 224 2.17 7.57 -8.23
C ASP A 224 3.25 6.57 -8.70
N SER A 225 3.40 5.44 -7.99
CA SER A 225 4.39 4.39 -8.31
C SER A 225 3.84 3.30 -9.24
N LEU A 226 2.54 3.01 -9.19
CA LEU A 226 1.91 1.98 -10.01
C LEU A 226 1.68 2.43 -11.46
N SER A 227 1.80 1.49 -12.40
CA SER A 227 1.46 1.73 -13.81
C SER A 227 -0.05 1.95 -14.02
N ASP A 228 -0.43 2.59 -15.14
CA ASP A 228 -1.83 2.78 -15.54
C ASP A 228 -2.64 1.46 -15.56
N GLU A 229 -2.01 0.39 -16.03
CA GLU A 229 -2.61 -0.94 -16.09
C GLU A 229 -2.84 -1.51 -14.69
N GLN A 230 -1.82 -1.50 -13.83
CA GLN A 230 -1.96 -1.97 -12.44
C GLN A 230 -3.02 -1.18 -11.69
N ARG A 231 -3.04 0.15 -11.83
CA ARG A 231 -4.07 1.01 -11.21
C ARG A 231 -5.47 0.64 -11.65
N THR A 232 -5.67 0.44 -12.95
CA THR A 232 -6.97 0.05 -13.51
C THR A 232 -7.40 -1.33 -13.01
N ASN A 233 -6.49 -2.31 -13.01
CA ASN A 233 -6.78 -3.67 -12.56
C ASN A 233 -7.12 -3.72 -11.06
N LEU A 234 -6.37 -2.98 -10.24
CA LEU A 234 -6.65 -2.85 -8.81
C LEU A 234 -8.05 -2.28 -8.57
N VAL A 235 -8.38 -1.15 -9.20
CA VAL A 235 -9.70 -0.51 -9.03
C VAL A 235 -10.83 -1.44 -9.47
N LYS A 236 -10.67 -2.18 -10.57
CA LYS A 236 -11.67 -3.16 -11.00
C LYS A 236 -11.85 -4.31 -10.02
N LYS A 237 -10.77 -4.79 -9.41
CA LYS A 237 -10.83 -5.81 -8.35
C LYS A 237 -11.60 -5.28 -7.13
N LEU A 238 -11.26 -4.07 -6.66
CA LEU A 238 -11.91 -3.41 -5.53
C LEU A 238 -13.41 -3.16 -5.79
N ILE A 239 -13.79 -2.78 -7.01
CA ILE A 239 -15.22 -2.63 -7.40
C ILE A 239 -15.96 -3.96 -7.28
N LYS A 240 -15.35 -5.05 -7.78
CA LYS A 240 -15.94 -6.39 -7.69
C LYS A 240 -16.10 -6.84 -6.24
N GLU A 241 -15.10 -6.61 -5.39
CA GLU A 241 -15.14 -6.94 -3.96
C GLU A 241 -16.19 -6.12 -3.20
N TYR A 242 -16.32 -4.84 -3.53
CA TYR A 242 -17.38 -3.98 -3.00
C TYR A 242 -18.76 -4.54 -3.34
N GLN A 243 -18.98 -4.93 -4.60
CA GLN A 243 -20.25 -5.51 -5.04
C GLN A 243 -20.56 -6.82 -4.30
N LEU A 244 -19.61 -7.76 -4.27
CA LEU A 244 -19.78 -9.04 -3.56
C LEU A 244 -20.11 -8.83 -2.08
N SER A 245 -19.39 -7.93 -1.42
CA SER A 245 -19.61 -7.59 -0.01
C SER A 245 -20.97 -6.93 0.22
N SER A 246 -21.38 -6.01 -0.67
CA SER A 246 -22.68 -5.35 -0.59
C SER A 246 -23.87 -6.29 -0.77
N GLU A 247 -23.65 -7.42 -1.43
CA GLU A 247 -24.62 -8.50 -1.59
C GLU A 247 -24.58 -9.53 -0.44
N GLY A 248 -23.71 -9.32 0.55
CA GLY A 248 -23.51 -10.24 1.68
C GLY A 248 -22.83 -11.55 1.30
N LYS A 249 -22.09 -11.59 0.18
CA LYS A 249 -21.39 -12.80 -0.29
C LYS A 249 -20.04 -13.02 0.37
N THR A 250 -19.42 -11.96 0.88
CA THR A 250 -18.10 -11.98 1.53
C THR A 250 -18.18 -11.39 2.92
N ILE A 251 -17.26 -11.79 3.79
CA ILE A 251 -17.05 -11.10 5.07
C ILE A 251 -16.67 -9.66 4.78
N SER A 252 -17.34 -8.75 5.46
CA SER A 252 -17.12 -7.32 5.33
C SER A 252 -17.63 -6.58 6.55
N ASP A 253 -17.33 -5.29 6.63
CA ASP A 253 -17.89 -4.37 7.62
C ASP A 253 -18.51 -3.16 6.91
N SER A 254 -19.83 -3.19 6.73
CA SER A 254 -20.55 -2.11 6.06
C SER A 254 -20.60 -0.81 6.87
N ALA A 255 -20.40 -0.87 8.19
CA ALA A 255 -20.56 0.28 9.07
C ALA A 255 -19.37 1.24 9.01
N ALA A 256 -18.31 0.85 8.33
CA ALA A 256 -17.02 1.45 8.51
C ALA A 256 -16.64 2.36 7.33
N PRO A 257 -15.73 3.33 7.50
CA PRO A 257 -15.39 4.27 6.42
C PRO A 257 -14.93 3.58 5.14
N GLY A 258 -15.43 4.04 3.98
CA GLY A 258 -15.29 3.36 2.68
C GLY A 258 -16.35 2.28 2.43
N GLY A 259 -17.18 1.98 3.42
CA GLY A 259 -18.14 0.89 3.38
C GLY A 259 -17.41 -0.45 3.37
N TYR A 260 -17.71 -1.27 2.37
CA TYR A 260 -17.22 -2.64 2.27
C TYR A 260 -15.72 -2.79 1.93
N VAL A 261 -15.11 -1.75 1.35
CA VAL A 261 -13.72 -1.75 0.84
C VAL A 261 -13.03 -0.49 1.33
N ARG A 262 -11.94 -0.65 2.08
CA ARG A 262 -11.32 0.47 2.82
C ARG A 262 -10.51 1.39 1.95
N PHE A 263 -10.02 0.87 0.83
CA PHE A 263 -9.27 1.65 -0.15
C PHE A 263 -9.98 2.98 -0.48
N PHE A 264 -11.29 2.95 -0.73
CA PHE A 264 -12.05 4.12 -1.16
C PHE A 264 -12.21 5.19 -0.06
N ALA A 265 -12.02 4.85 1.21
CA ALA A 265 -12.14 5.80 2.31
C ALA A 265 -11.12 6.95 2.24
N TRP A 266 -9.95 6.70 1.61
CA TRP A 266 -8.88 7.69 1.48
C TRP A 266 -8.81 8.34 0.09
N VAL A 267 -9.70 7.94 -0.83
CA VAL A 267 -9.78 8.52 -2.17
C VAL A 267 -10.63 9.80 -2.12
N VAL A 268 -9.97 10.89 -1.73
CA VAL A 268 -10.55 12.23 -1.63
C VAL A 268 -9.80 13.22 -2.51
N GLU A 269 -10.39 14.39 -2.77
CA GLU A 269 -9.73 15.46 -3.53
C GLU A 269 -8.33 15.76 -2.96
N GLY A 270 -7.34 15.90 -3.84
CA GLY A 270 -5.92 16.04 -3.48
C GLY A 270 -5.14 14.71 -3.49
N ASN A 271 -5.78 13.56 -3.23
CA ASN A 271 -5.14 12.24 -3.37
C ASN A 271 -4.94 11.89 -4.85
N SER A 272 -3.77 11.38 -5.24
CA SER A 272 -3.48 10.95 -6.61
C SER A 272 -4.50 9.96 -7.18
N TRP A 273 -5.03 9.05 -6.34
CA TRP A 273 -6.06 8.10 -6.76
C TRP A 273 -7.35 8.76 -7.25
N TYR A 274 -7.73 9.88 -6.65
CA TYR A 274 -8.95 10.61 -7.01
C TYR A 274 -8.92 11.04 -8.49
N TYR A 275 -7.78 11.57 -8.92
CA TYR A 275 -7.58 12.01 -10.30
C TYR A 275 -7.34 10.83 -11.23
N ALA A 276 -6.55 9.84 -10.80
CA ALA A 276 -6.26 8.65 -11.61
C ALA A 276 -7.55 7.89 -11.95
N ILE A 277 -8.41 7.65 -10.95
CA ILE A 277 -9.70 6.97 -11.14
C ILE A 277 -10.57 7.74 -12.12
N ASN A 278 -10.67 9.07 -11.99
CA ASN A 278 -11.49 9.90 -12.87
C ASN A 278 -11.08 9.83 -14.36
N GLU A 279 -9.87 9.34 -14.66
CA GLU A 279 -9.34 9.17 -16.01
C GLU A 279 -9.31 7.70 -16.47
N MET A 280 -9.85 6.76 -15.68
CA MET A 280 -9.91 5.34 -16.02
C MET A 280 -11.00 5.02 -17.03
N ASN A 281 -10.74 3.98 -17.84
CA ASN A 281 -11.75 3.41 -18.72
C ASN A 281 -12.55 2.32 -17.99
N LEU A 282 -13.55 2.76 -17.23
CA LEU A 282 -14.51 1.90 -16.53
C LEU A 282 -15.85 1.84 -17.29
N THR A 283 -16.55 0.73 -17.14
CA THR A 283 -17.92 0.52 -17.63
C THR A 283 -18.93 1.33 -16.83
N ASP A 284 -20.14 1.51 -17.37
CA ASP A 284 -21.22 2.22 -16.68
C ASP A 284 -21.56 1.61 -15.30
N ASP A 285 -21.51 0.28 -15.18
CA ASP A 285 -21.80 -0.40 -13.92
C ASP A 285 -20.66 -0.26 -12.90
N GLU A 286 -19.41 -0.23 -13.37
CA GLU A 286 -18.24 0.09 -12.53
C GLU A 286 -18.32 1.55 -12.04
N TRP A 287 -18.68 2.49 -12.91
CA TRP A 287 -18.88 3.89 -12.52
C TRP A 287 -20.00 4.09 -11.50
N LYS A 288 -21.08 3.31 -11.56
CA LYS A 288 -22.14 3.34 -10.53
C LYS A 288 -21.63 2.97 -9.14
N VAL A 289 -20.64 2.08 -9.05
CA VAL A 289 -20.02 1.75 -7.76
C VAL A 289 -19.12 2.90 -7.32
N ILE A 290 -18.25 3.39 -8.20
CA ILE A 290 -17.35 4.50 -7.92
C ILE A 290 -18.08 5.75 -7.45
N ASP A 291 -19.15 6.15 -8.14
CA ASP A 291 -19.96 7.33 -7.79
C ASP A 291 -20.73 7.18 -6.46
N ARG A 292 -20.81 5.96 -5.89
CA ARG A 292 -21.37 5.74 -4.54
C ARG A 292 -20.33 5.90 -3.44
N VAL A 293 -19.06 5.60 -3.73
CA VAL A 293 -17.99 5.53 -2.72
C VAL A 293 -17.07 6.74 -2.73
N ILE A 294 -16.93 7.43 -3.88
CA ILE A 294 -16.12 8.64 -4.01
C ILE A 294 -17.01 9.87 -4.15
N GLN A 295 -16.71 10.91 -3.37
CA GLN A 295 -17.39 12.20 -3.46
C GLN A 295 -16.67 13.12 -4.44
N TRP A 296 -17.32 13.42 -5.57
CA TRP A 296 -16.76 14.27 -6.62
C TRP A 296 -17.02 15.76 -6.38
N ASN A 297 -15.97 16.58 -6.40
CA ASN A 297 -16.03 18.04 -6.31
C ASN A 297 -16.12 18.63 -7.72
N GLU A 298 -17.30 18.49 -8.31
CA GLU A 298 -17.54 18.91 -9.69
C GLU A 298 -17.58 20.45 -9.83
N LYS A 299 -16.91 20.96 -10.87
CA LYS A 299 -17.01 22.36 -11.26
C LYS A 299 -18.41 22.62 -11.81
N LYS A 300 -19.02 23.68 -11.29
CA LYS A 300 -20.30 24.21 -11.78
C LYS A 300 -20.14 24.89 -13.14
#